data_AF-A0A378N6H8-F1
#
_entry.id   AF-A0A378N6H8-F1
#
_cell.length_a   1.000
_cell.length_b   1.000
_cell.length_c   1.000
_cell.angle_alpha   90.00
_cell.angle_beta   90.00
_cell.angle_gamma   90.00
#
_symmetry.space_group_name_H-M   'P 1'
#
loop_
_entity.id
_entity.type
_entity.pdbx_description
1 polymer ?
#
loop_
_entity_poly.entity_id
_entity_poly.type
_entity_poly.pdbx_seq_one_letter_code
_entity_poly.pdbx_strand_id
1 'polypeptide(L)'
;MATGASSEDMAKIAISSMQQFGIKEEDIGRALDMAVAAGQAGSFELAYMASWLPQQMAAAKQAGLSSIEGFERLLIANQQARVTAGTSDEAGNNLVNLLGKITAKETNERFKNIEYKSVEDQT
;
A
#
# COMPACT_ATOMS: atom_id res chain seq x y z
N MET A 1 -13.12 -14.86 19.37
CA MET A 1 -13.80 -13.67 18.84
C MET A 1 -13.36 -13.52 17.40
N ALA A 2 -14.25 -13.82 16.45
CA ALA A 2 -13.99 -13.57 15.04
C ALA A 2 -14.10 -12.05 14.84
N THR A 3 -12.96 -11.38 14.73
CA THR A 3 -12.89 -10.02 14.19
C THR A 3 -13.68 -10.03 12.88
N GLY A 4 -14.56 -9.05 12.63
CA GLY A 4 -15.54 -9.04 11.53
C GLY A 4 -15.00 -9.06 10.10
N ALA A 5 -13.78 -9.55 9.86
CA ALA A 5 -13.32 -9.97 8.56
C ALA A 5 -13.72 -11.41 8.31
N SER A 6 -14.32 -11.65 7.15
CA SER A 6 -14.51 -12.99 6.67
C SER A 6 -13.15 -13.66 6.41
N SER A 7 -13.09 -14.99 6.46
CA SER A 7 -11.89 -15.73 6.02
C SER A 7 -11.48 -15.34 4.59
N GLU A 8 -12.45 -14.91 3.78
CA GLU A 8 -12.23 -14.40 2.43
C GLU A 8 -11.48 -13.06 2.42
N ASP A 9 -11.78 -12.14 3.34
CA ASP A 9 -11.09 -10.86 3.47
C ASP A 9 -9.62 -11.05 3.84
N MET A 10 -9.36 -11.92 4.81
CA MET A 10 -7.98 -12.28 5.19
C MET A 10 -7.24 -12.94 4.03
N ALA A 11 -7.90 -13.83 3.27
CA ALA A 11 -7.31 -14.44 2.10
C ALA A 11 -6.95 -13.41 1.02
N LYS A 12 -7.84 -12.44 0.75
CA LYS A 12 -7.58 -11.34 -0.21
C LYS A 12 -6.36 -10.52 0.21
N ILE A 13 -6.24 -10.18 1.49
CA ILE A 13 -5.09 -9.46 2.04
C ILE A 13 -3.82 -10.29 1.88
N ALA A 14 -3.84 -11.56 2.26
CA ALA A 14 -2.69 -12.46 2.15
C ALA A 14 -2.21 -12.60 0.69
N ILE A 15 -3.11 -12.96 -0.23
CA ILE A 15 -2.80 -13.14 -1.65
C ILE A 15 -2.19 -11.87 -2.24
N SER A 16 -2.80 -10.72 -1.96
CA SER A 16 -2.34 -9.46 -2.50
C SER A 16 -0.99 -9.03 -1.89
N SER A 17 -0.75 -9.33 -0.61
CA SER A 17 0.52 -9.10 0.08
C SER A 17 1.67 -9.90 -0.56
N MET A 18 1.42 -11.16 -0.90
CA MET A 18 2.39 -11.99 -1.61
C MET A 18 2.64 -11.46 -3.02
N GLN A 19 1.58 -11.25 -3.81
CA GLN A 19 1.70 -10.94 -5.24
C GLN A 19 2.21 -9.53 -5.51
N GLN A 20 1.76 -8.54 -4.73
CA GLN A 20 2.08 -7.14 -4.98
C GLN A 20 3.32 -6.69 -4.21
N PHE A 21 3.44 -7.12 -2.94
CA PHE A 21 4.48 -6.62 -2.03
C PHE A 21 5.66 -7.58 -1.88
N GLY A 22 5.56 -8.79 -2.43
CA GLY A 22 6.62 -9.79 -2.33
C GLY A 22 6.83 -10.29 -0.90
N ILE A 23 5.82 -10.17 -0.05
CA ILE A 23 5.86 -10.74 1.31
C ILE A 23 5.89 -12.27 1.14
N LYS A 24 6.90 -12.90 1.74
CA LYS A 24 7.10 -14.34 1.66
C LYS A 24 6.03 -15.07 2.47
N GLU A 25 5.74 -16.31 2.09
CA GLU A 25 4.78 -17.18 2.79
C GLU A 25 5.06 -17.27 4.31
N GLU A 26 6.33 -17.33 4.71
CA GLU A 26 6.77 -17.35 6.12
C GLU A 26 6.37 -16.10 6.91
N ASP A 27 6.24 -14.95 6.23
CA ASP A 27 5.90 -13.65 6.83
C ASP A 27 4.42 -13.28 6.67
N ILE A 28 3.62 -14.09 5.97
CA ILE A 28 2.19 -13.78 5.76
C ILE A 28 1.40 -13.78 7.06
N GLY A 29 1.72 -14.67 8.01
CA GLY A 29 1.12 -14.63 9.34
C GLY A 29 1.32 -13.27 10.01
N ARG A 30 2.55 -12.74 9.96
CA ARG A 30 2.87 -11.41 10.48
C ARG A 30 2.13 -10.30 9.75
N ALA A 31 2.03 -10.35 8.42
CA ALA A 31 1.28 -9.35 7.66
C ALA A 31 -0.21 -9.35 8.05
N LEU A 32 -0.82 -10.53 8.22
CA LEU A 32 -2.20 -10.64 8.66
C LEU A 32 -2.39 -10.12 10.10
N ASP A 33 -1.47 -10.43 11.01
CA ASP A 33 -1.49 -9.90 12.39
C ASP A 33 -1.42 -8.37 12.41
N MET A 34 -0.58 -7.77 11.56
CA MET A 34 -0.51 -6.32 11.41
C MET A 34 -1.82 -5.73 10.88
N ALA A 35 -2.45 -6.36 9.89
CA ALA A 35 -3.74 -5.92 9.36
C ALA A 35 -4.85 -6.04 10.41
N VAL A 36 -4.87 -7.13 11.19
CA VAL A 36 -5.83 -7.32 12.29
C VAL A 36 -5.62 -6.25 13.37
N ALA A 37 -4.38 -6.00 13.78
CA ALA A 37 -4.07 -4.97 14.78
C ALA A 37 -4.48 -3.58 14.30
N ALA A 38 -4.21 -3.25 13.03
CA ALA A 38 -4.64 -2.00 12.44
C ALA A 38 -6.18 -1.89 12.34
N GLY A 39 -6.87 -3.00 12.04
CA GLY A 39 -8.33 -3.06 12.03
C GLY A 39 -8.94 -2.86 13.42
N GLN A 40 -8.31 -3.40 14.46
CA GLN A 40 -8.71 -3.23 15.85
C GLN A 40 -8.51 -1.80 16.38
N ALA A 41 -7.59 -1.03 15.79
CA ALA A 41 -7.46 0.40 16.08
C ALA A 41 -8.69 1.22 15.62
N GLY A 42 -9.57 0.63 14.81
CA GLY A 42 -10.94 1.10 14.57
C GLY A 42 -11.11 2.23 13.56
N SER A 43 -10.05 2.98 13.20
CA SER A 43 -10.21 4.10 12.26
C SER A 43 -10.40 3.60 10.82
N PHE A 44 -9.70 2.53 10.44
CA PHE A 44 -9.89 1.81 9.18
C PHE A 44 -10.06 0.31 9.45
N GLU A 45 -11.27 -0.21 9.30
CA GLU A 45 -11.58 -1.60 9.66
C GLU A 45 -11.06 -2.61 8.62
N LEU A 46 -10.90 -3.86 9.04
CA LEU A 46 -10.30 -4.92 8.23
C LEU A 46 -11.09 -5.24 6.94
N ALA A 47 -12.42 -5.11 6.95
CA ALA A 47 -13.25 -5.26 5.74
C ALA A 47 -12.93 -4.19 4.68
N TYR A 48 -12.65 -2.96 5.11
CA TYR A 48 -12.19 -1.90 4.21
C TYR A 48 -10.75 -2.15 3.74
N MET A 49 -9.88 -2.65 4.63
CA MET A 49 -8.53 -3.07 4.23
C MET A 49 -8.56 -4.14 3.14
N ALA A 50 -9.39 -5.17 3.26
CA ALA A 50 -9.52 -6.20 2.23
C ALA A 50 -10.02 -5.65 0.89
N SER A 51 -10.86 -4.62 0.92
CA SER A 51 -11.38 -3.94 -0.28
C SER A 51 -10.34 -3.04 -0.95
N TRP A 52 -9.51 -2.34 -0.16
CA TRP A 52 -8.67 -1.26 -0.64
C TRP A 52 -7.18 -1.61 -0.75
N LEU A 53 -6.65 -2.47 0.12
CA LEU A 53 -5.22 -2.83 0.13
C LEU A 53 -4.73 -3.40 -1.20
N PRO A 54 -5.46 -4.24 -1.95
CA PRO A 54 -4.96 -4.75 -3.23
C PRO A 54 -4.59 -3.63 -4.22
N GLN A 55 -5.46 -2.63 -4.36
CA GLN A 55 -5.22 -1.49 -5.26
C GLN A 55 -4.18 -0.51 -4.69
N GLN A 56 -4.23 -0.25 -3.37
CA GLN A 56 -3.23 0.60 -2.70
C GLN A 56 -1.83 0.00 -2.82
N MET A 57 -1.71 -1.32 -2.71
CA MET A 57 -0.45 -2.02 -2.91
C MET A 57 0.04 -1.88 -4.37
N ALA A 58 -0.83 -2.11 -5.35
CA ALA A 58 -0.45 -1.90 -6.75
C ALA A 58 0.04 -0.45 -7.04
N ALA A 59 -0.58 0.55 -6.43
CA ALA A 59 -0.17 1.96 -6.56
C ALA A 59 1.13 2.26 -5.79
N ALA A 60 1.25 1.75 -4.56
CA ALA A 60 2.41 1.96 -3.70
C ALA A 60 3.68 1.28 -4.24
N LYS A 61 3.54 0.13 -4.91
CA LYS A 61 4.65 -0.52 -5.63
C LYS A 61 5.24 0.38 -6.70
N GLN A 62 4.40 1.10 -7.44
CA GLN A 62 4.86 2.09 -8.42
C GLN A 62 5.57 3.28 -7.76
N ALA A 63 5.26 3.56 -6.48
CA ALA A 63 5.92 4.55 -5.64
C ALA A 63 7.18 4.04 -4.91
N GLY A 64 7.62 2.81 -5.23
CA GLY A 64 8.80 2.21 -4.62
C GLY A 64 8.57 1.63 -3.21
N LEU A 65 7.32 1.54 -2.74
CA LEU A 65 6.99 0.80 -1.52
C LEU A 65 6.74 -0.68 -1.85
N SER A 66 7.34 -1.56 -1.07
CA SER A 66 7.14 -3.01 -1.13
C SER A 66 7.49 -3.61 0.23
N SER A 67 7.57 -4.94 0.32
CA SER A 67 7.95 -5.70 1.52
C SER A 67 7.07 -5.46 2.75
N ILE A 68 7.39 -6.10 3.87
CA ILE A 68 6.59 -5.98 5.10
C ILE A 68 6.58 -4.53 5.62
N GLU A 69 7.67 -3.78 5.41
CA GLU A 69 7.80 -2.38 5.80
C GLU A 69 6.88 -1.47 4.99
N GLY A 70 6.76 -1.68 3.68
CA GLY A 70 5.81 -0.91 2.87
C GLY A 70 4.37 -1.26 3.22
N PHE A 71 4.09 -2.52 3.55
CA PHE A 71 2.76 -2.95 3.99
C PHE A 71 2.35 -2.27 5.29
N GLU A 72 3.24 -2.23 6.29
CA GLU A 72 3.05 -1.48 7.53
C GLU A 72 2.76 0.00 7.26
N ARG A 73 3.53 0.63 6.36
CA ARG A 73 3.30 2.03 5.97
C ARG A 73 1.93 2.25 5.35
N LEU A 74 1.43 1.32 4.55
CA LEU A 74 0.06 1.39 4.01
C LEU A 74 -1.00 1.28 5.09
N LEU A 75 -0.83 0.38 6.06
CA LEU A 75 -1.75 0.26 7.19
C LEU A 75 -1.81 1.56 8.00
N ILE A 76 -0.65 2.15 8.32
CA ILE A 76 -0.56 3.43 9.02
C ILE A 76 -1.17 4.56 8.18
N ALA A 77 -0.86 4.62 6.89
CA ALA A 77 -1.38 5.63 5.99
C ALA A 77 -2.91 5.57 5.90
N ASN A 78 -3.50 4.38 5.92
CA ASN A 78 -4.95 4.21 5.98
C ASN A 78 -5.54 4.77 7.28
N GLN A 79 -4.94 4.49 8.44
CA GLN A 79 -5.40 5.07 9.70
C GLN A 79 -5.38 6.60 9.63
N GLN A 80 -4.30 7.18 9.09
CA GLN A 80 -4.17 8.64 8.97
C GLN A 80 -5.15 9.24 7.95
N ALA A 81 -5.32 8.60 6.80
CA ALA A 81 -6.32 9.02 5.82
C ALA A 81 -7.73 9.01 6.41
N ARG A 82 -8.01 8.08 7.34
CA ARG A 82 -9.30 8.02 8.04
C ARG A 82 -9.54 9.13 9.03
N VAL A 83 -8.51 9.67 9.67
CA VAL A 83 -8.65 10.82 10.58
C VAL A 83 -9.25 12.03 9.85
N THR A 84 -8.93 12.21 8.57
CA THR A 84 -9.35 13.39 7.80
C THR A 84 -10.55 13.15 6.89
N ALA A 85 -10.83 11.90 6.52
CA ALA A 85 -11.92 11.56 5.60
C ALA A 85 -13.25 11.35 6.34
N GLY A 86 -14.37 11.63 5.69
CA GLY A 86 -15.70 11.38 6.25
C GLY A 86 -16.04 9.89 6.33
N THR A 87 -15.57 9.07 5.39
CA THR A 87 -15.87 7.64 5.31
C THR A 87 -14.65 6.78 4.99
N SER A 88 -14.75 5.47 5.26
CA SER A 88 -13.65 4.54 4.99
C SER A 88 -13.36 4.40 3.50
N ASP A 89 -14.39 4.36 2.68
CA ASP A 89 -14.21 4.37 1.23
C ASP A 89 -13.56 5.66 0.73
N GLU A 90 -13.90 6.80 1.33
CA GLU A 90 -13.25 8.08 0.99
C GLU A 90 -11.76 8.05 1.32
N ALA A 91 -11.35 7.57 2.49
CA ALA A 91 -9.92 7.45 2.81
C ALA A 91 -9.19 6.45 1.92
N GLY A 92 -9.80 5.28 1.67
CA GLY A 92 -9.22 4.26 0.80
C GLY A 92 -8.92 4.83 -0.58
N ASN A 93 -9.90 5.52 -1.16
CA ASN A 93 -9.79 6.21 -2.44
C ASN A 93 -8.79 7.37 -2.41
N ASN A 94 -8.81 8.20 -1.35
CA ASN A 94 -7.87 9.32 -1.19
C ASN A 94 -6.42 8.83 -1.15
N LEU A 95 -6.14 7.72 -0.46
CA LEU A 95 -4.80 7.15 -0.39
C LEU A 95 -4.35 6.61 -1.75
N VAL A 96 -5.21 5.92 -2.49
CA VAL A 96 -4.91 5.49 -3.87
C VAL A 96 -4.56 6.69 -4.75
N ASN A 97 -5.37 7.76 -4.69
CA ASN A 97 -5.15 8.98 -5.46
C ASN A 97 -3.83 9.68 -5.07
N LEU A 98 -3.50 9.71 -3.78
CA LEU A 98 -2.25 10.27 -3.29
C LEU A 98 -1.04 9.49 -3.84
N LEU A 99 -1.06 8.15 -3.72
CA LEU A 99 0.00 7.28 -4.21
C LEU A 99 0.20 7.47 -5.73
N GLY A 100 -0.88 7.54 -6.51
CA GLY A 100 -0.83 7.82 -7.94
C GLY A 100 -0.27 9.20 -8.29
N LYS A 101 -0.50 10.23 -7.47
CA LYS A 101 0.04 11.58 -7.70
C LYS A 101 1.52 11.68 -7.39
N ILE A 102 1.98 11.03 -6.33
CA ILE A 102 3.40 11.03 -5.94
C ILE A 102 4.24 10.36 -7.04
N THR A 103 3.77 9.23 -7.58
CA THR A 103 4.44 8.54 -8.70
C THR A 103 4.40 9.33 -9.99
N ALA A 104 3.24 9.89 -10.36
CA ALA A 104 3.08 10.62 -11.61
C ALA A 104 4.01 11.86 -11.70
N LYS A 105 4.27 12.50 -10.55
CA LYS A 105 5.13 13.68 -10.46
C LYS A 105 6.61 13.32 -10.43
N GLU A 106 7.04 12.38 -9.58
CA GLU A 106 8.46 12.06 -9.45
C GLU A 106 9.02 11.24 -10.61
N THR A 107 8.27 10.28 -11.16
CA THR A 107 8.80 9.36 -12.17
C THR A 107 9.00 10.06 -13.51
N ASN A 108 8.00 10.82 -13.98
CA ASN A 108 8.10 11.51 -15.26
C ASN A 108 9.12 12.67 -15.26
N GLU A 109 9.23 13.43 -14.18
CA GLU A 109 10.24 14.50 -14.08
C GLU A 109 11.66 13.94 -14.01
N ARG A 110 11.87 12.81 -13.30
CA ARG A 110 13.18 12.15 -13.27
C ARG A 110 13.57 11.56 -14.61
N PHE A 111 12.66 10.89 -15.34
CA PHE A 111 12.99 10.35 -16.67
C PHE A 111 13.19 11.43 -17.75
N LYS A 112 12.52 12.58 -17.66
CA LYS A 112 12.77 13.72 -18.59
C LYS A 112 14.12 14.41 -18.37
N ASN A 113 14.65 14.38 -17.15
CA ASN A 113 15.90 15.04 -16.79
C ASN A 113 17.12 14.10 -16.81
N ILE A 114 16.96 12.84 -17.25
CA ILE A 114 18.10 11.98 -17.57
C ILE A 114 18.60 12.40 -18.97
N GLU A 115 19.45 13.42 -19.03
CA GLU A 115 20.37 13.58 -20.16
C GLU A 115 21.48 12.54 -20.02
N TYR A 116 21.54 11.61 -20.96
CA TYR A 116 22.65 10.67 -21.07
C TYR A 116 23.89 11.45 -21.54
N LYS A 117 24.75 11.89 -20.62
CA LYS A 117 26.11 12.30 -20.99
C LYS A 117 26.92 11.04 -21.27
N SER A 118 27.07 10.69 -22.54
CA SER A 118 28.07 9.72 -22.97
C SER A 118 29.44 10.23 -22.52
N VAL A 119 30.26 9.33 -21.98
CA VAL A 119 31.61 9.64 -21.46
C VAL A 119 32.63 9.80 -22.61
N GLU A 120 32.17 9.93 -23.85
CA GLU A 120 33.03 9.99 -25.05
C GLU A 120 33.52 11.40 -25.40
N ASP A 121 33.05 12.46 -24.73
CA ASP A 121 33.39 13.85 -25.06
C ASP A 121 34.43 14.50 -24.10
N GLN A 122 35.23 13.71 -23.37
CA GLN A 122 36.23 14.25 -22.43
C GLN A 122 37.67 13.73 -22.55
N THR A 123 38.06 13.11 -23.67
CA THR A 123 39.49 12.88 -23.98
C THR A 123 39.78 12.94 -25.46
#